data_AF-A0A8S9IWM5-F1
#
_entry.id   AF-A0A8S9IWM5-F1
#
_cell.length_a   1.000
_cell.length_b   1.000
_cell.length_c   1.000
_cell.angle_alpha   90.00
_cell.angle_beta   90.00
_cell.angle_gamma   90.00
#
_symmetry.space_group_name_H-M   'P 1'
#
loop_
_entity.id
_entity.type
_entity.pdbx_description
1 polymer ?
#
loop_
_entity_poly.entity_id
_entity_poly.type
_entity_poly.pdbx_seq_one_letter_code
_entity_poly.pdbx_strand_id
1 'polypeptide(L)'
;MFVQTTFAVDDLHGSRLAVDDLHGSLLVNAEKHVTRCSLCKLGKTCYVVRQEKDIASDSSCSFSLYLCYLVYAPLYLAGPIISFNAFASQLDVPQNTHSVKDVARYGLRWLFSFLLMELMTQFFYYNAFVISGLWRELSPVEIFIIGYGVLNFMWLKFLLLWRYFRFWSLVNGIETVENMPNCINNCYSLETFWKTWHASFNRWLIRYMYIPLGGSRRKFLNVWVVFTFVAVWHDLEWKLLSWAWLTCLFFMPEMLLKSASNAIKVQSAFGEFLLRELKALSGAVTITCLMMANLAGYVIGPSGLSLFVSSFLSKEGLPVLGGVFFSFYVADVSHQGLEKWGTSPEVWEDPWIPTTPARPATPVAPVMHPNMRVSDLINLESKE
;
A
#
# COMPACT_ATOMS: atom_id res chain seq x y z
N MET A 1 -19.33 2.07 2.87
CA MET A 1 -18.58 1.17 1.97
C MET A 1 -18.77 1.70 0.56
N PHE A 2 -17.93 2.65 0.15
CA PHE A 2 -17.93 3.10 -1.24
C PHE A 2 -17.50 1.93 -2.12
N VAL A 3 -18.31 1.61 -3.12
CA VAL A 3 -18.02 0.56 -4.11
C VAL A 3 -16.74 0.97 -4.84
N GLN A 4 -15.79 0.05 -4.99
CA GLN A 4 -14.52 0.29 -5.69
C GLN A 4 -14.70 0.69 -7.17
N THR A 5 -15.92 0.64 -7.71
CA THR A 5 -16.28 1.05 -9.06
C THR A 5 -16.03 2.53 -9.37
N THR A 6 -15.84 3.40 -8.38
CA THR A 6 -15.46 4.80 -8.62
C THR A 6 -14.11 4.92 -9.35
N PHE A 7 -13.25 3.90 -9.26
CA PHE A 7 -11.91 3.92 -9.86
C PHE A 7 -11.85 3.44 -11.32
N ALA A 8 -12.98 3.00 -11.89
CA ALA A 8 -13.05 2.53 -13.27
C ALA A 8 -13.29 3.65 -14.29
N VAL A 9 -13.85 4.78 -13.86
CA VAL A 9 -14.36 5.84 -14.76
C VAL A 9 -13.25 6.62 -15.47
N ASP A 10 -12.03 6.65 -14.92
CA ASP A 10 -10.93 7.48 -15.47
C ASP A 10 -10.10 6.80 -16.57
N ASP A 11 -10.25 5.49 -16.82
CA ASP A 11 -9.47 4.79 -17.85
C ASP A 11 -10.06 4.97 -19.28
N LEU A 12 -11.28 5.50 -19.43
CA LEU A 12 -11.95 5.70 -20.74
C LEU A 12 -11.61 7.04 -21.42
N HIS A 13 -11.26 8.07 -20.65
CA HIS A 13 -10.86 9.37 -21.18
C HIS A 13 -9.39 9.64 -20.88
N GLY A 14 -8.52 9.09 -21.72
CA GLY A 14 -7.11 9.45 -21.78
C GLY A 14 -6.97 10.97 -21.97
N SER A 15 -6.72 11.69 -20.88
CA SER A 15 -6.36 13.09 -20.91
C SER A 15 -4.92 13.19 -21.44
N ARG A 16 -4.78 13.22 -22.77
CA ARG A 16 -3.51 13.24 -23.53
C ARG A 16 -2.54 14.37 -23.16
N LEU A 17 -2.97 15.41 -22.46
CA LEU A 17 -2.13 16.59 -22.17
C LEU A 17 -1.06 16.37 -21.08
N ALA A 18 -1.12 15.27 -20.32
CA ALA A 18 -0.07 14.88 -19.37
C ALA A 18 0.66 13.58 -19.78
N VAL A 19 0.30 13.00 -20.93
CA VAL A 19 0.72 11.66 -21.34
C VAL A 19 2.02 11.69 -22.15
N ASP A 20 2.33 12.77 -22.87
CA ASP A 20 3.52 12.79 -23.75
C ASP A 20 4.86 12.82 -22.97
N ASP A 21 4.91 13.45 -21.80
CA ASP A 21 6.06 13.36 -20.86
C ASP A 21 6.10 12.01 -20.11
N LEU A 22 4.94 11.34 -19.98
CA LEU A 22 4.79 10.04 -19.33
C LEU A 22 5.17 8.88 -20.25
N HIS A 23 4.88 8.98 -21.55
CA HIS A 23 4.99 7.87 -22.50
C HIS A 23 6.44 7.52 -22.82
N GLY A 24 7.31 8.54 -22.90
CA GLY A 24 8.75 8.33 -22.83
C GLY A 24 9.11 7.60 -21.54
N SER A 25 8.71 8.08 -20.37
CA SER A 25 9.15 7.43 -19.13
C SER A 25 8.79 5.93 -19.05
N LEU A 26 7.74 5.41 -19.71
CA LEU A 26 7.20 4.05 -19.52
C LEU A 26 7.91 2.91 -20.28
N LEU A 27 8.36 3.08 -21.52
CA LEU A 27 8.74 1.93 -22.40
C LEU A 27 10.04 1.17 -22.06
N VAL A 28 11.08 1.80 -21.52
CA VAL A 28 12.34 1.14 -21.07
C VAL A 28 12.29 0.53 -19.68
N ASN A 29 11.19 0.70 -18.93
CA ASN A 29 11.04 -0.10 -17.72
C ASN A 29 10.69 -1.55 -17.99
N ALA A 30 10.05 -1.85 -19.12
CA ALA A 30 9.67 -3.21 -19.47
C ALA A 30 10.89 -4.13 -19.65
N GLU A 31 11.90 -3.71 -20.43
CA GLU A 31 13.14 -4.50 -20.65
C GLU A 31 13.99 -4.66 -19.37
N LYS A 32 14.08 -3.61 -18.53
CA LYS A 32 14.82 -3.66 -17.26
C LYS A 32 14.11 -4.51 -16.19
N HIS A 33 12.78 -4.52 -16.21
CA HIS A 33 12.01 -5.43 -15.40
C HIS A 33 12.25 -6.88 -15.84
N VAL A 34 12.24 -7.16 -17.15
CA VAL A 34 12.53 -8.50 -17.70
C VAL A 34 13.91 -9.02 -17.27
N THR A 35 14.92 -8.15 -17.19
CA THR A 35 16.29 -8.52 -16.77
C THR A 35 16.49 -8.67 -15.26
N ARG A 36 15.53 -8.28 -14.41
CA ARG A 36 15.63 -8.37 -12.94
C ARG A 36 14.57 -9.27 -12.30
N CYS A 37 13.44 -9.41 -12.96
CA CYS A 37 12.35 -10.25 -12.52
C CYS A 37 12.71 -11.72 -12.73
N SER A 38 12.74 -12.49 -11.64
CA SER A 38 12.97 -13.94 -11.69
C SER A 38 11.91 -14.64 -12.55
N LEU A 39 10.67 -14.16 -12.53
CA LEU A 39 9.57 -14.69 -13.34
C LEU A 39 9.76 -14.43 -14.84
N CYS A 40 10.15 -13.21 -15.23
CA CYS A 40 10.43 -12.91 -16.64
C CYS A 40 11.65 -13.67 -17.18
N LYS A 41 12.69 -13.86 -16.35
CA LYS A 41 13.86 -14.68 -16.71
C LYS A 41 13.52 -16.15 -16.94
N LEU A 42 12.51 -16.65 -16.25
CA LEU A 42 11.98 -18.00 -16.41
C LEU A 42 11.02 -18.13 -17.60
N GLY A 43 10.86 -17.08 -18.42
CA GLY A 43 9.94 -17.07 -19.57
C GLY A 43 8.45 -17.05 -19.17
N LYS A 44 8.14 -16.81 -17.88
CA LYS A 44 6.75 -16.68 -17.42
C LYS A 44 6.25 -15.25 -17.66
N THR A 45 4.96 -15.12 -17.98
CA THR A 45 4.30 -13.83 -18.12
C THR A 45 4.32 -13.11 -16.77
N CYS A 46 4.90 -11.90 -16.74
CA CYS A 46 4.90 -11.10 -15.52
C CYS A 46 3.79 -10.07 -15.53
N TYR A 47 3.05 -10.05 -14.42
CA TYR A 47 2.01 -9.09 -14.11
C TYR A 47 2.39 -7.63 -14.41
N VAL A 48 3.59 -7.18 -14.01
CA VAL A 48 4.03 -5.78 -14.14
C VAL A 48 4.20 -5.36 -15.61
N VAL A 49 4.74 -6.23 -16.46
CA VAL A 49 4.99 -5.94 -17.89
C VAL A 49 3.68 -5.77 -18.67
N ARG A 50 2.58 -6.37 -18.19
CA ARG A 50 1.27 -6.32 -18.86
C ARG A 50 0.33 -5.23 -18.37
N GLN A 51 0.53 -4.69 -17.17
CA GLN A 51 -0.23 -3.51 -16.72
C GLN A 51 0.01 -2.27 -17.60
N GLU A 52 1.14 -2.23 -18.30
CA GLU A 52 1.63 -1.11 -19.10
C GLU A 52 1.55 -1.36 -20.61
N LYS A 53 1.01 -2.51 -21.04
CA LYS A 53 0.76 -2.72 -22.47
C LYS A 53 -0.43 -1.85 -22.86
N ASP A 54 -0.21 -0.87 -23.71
CA ASP A 54 -1.31 -0.23 -24.41
C ASP A 54 -2.08 -1.30 -25.15
N ILE A 55 -3.38 -1.37 -24.89
CA ILE A 55 -4.28 -2.16 -25.72
C ILE A 55 -4.19 -1.49 -27.09
N ALA A 56 -3.56 -2.17 -28.04
CA ALA A 56 -3.48 -1.70 -29.42
C ALA A 56 -4.88 -1.28 -29.86
N SER A 57 -5.00 -0.19 -30.62
CA SER A 57 -6.25 0.36 -31.13
C SER A 57 -6.98 -0.57 -32.12
N ASP A 58 -6.73 -1.88 -32.07
CA ASP A 58 -7.48 -2.90 -32.76
C ASP A 58 -8.77 -3.14 -31.97
N SER A 59 -9.78 -2.29 -32.21
CA SER A 59 -11.24 -2.58 -32.27
C SER A 59 -11.89 -3.54 -31.24
N SER A 60 -11.18 -3.96 -30.19
CA SER A 60 -11.49 -5.03 -29.25
C SER A 60 -11.75 -4.51 -27.84
N CYS A 61 -11.63 -3.19 -27.64
CA CYS A 61 -12.16 -2.51 -26.47
C CYS A 61 -13.69 -2.41 -26.58
N SER A 62 -14.35 -3.58 -26.57
CA SER A 62 -15.80 -3.68 -26.62
C SER A 62 -16.38 -3.15 -25.31
N PHE A 63 -17.47 -2.38 -25.39
CA PHE A 63 -18.26 -1.97 -24.21
C PHE A 63 -18.55 -3.17 -23.27
N SER A 64 -18.72 -4.36 -23.82
CA SER A 64 -18.90 -5.60 -23.08
C SER A 64 -17.70 -5.95 -22.18
N LEU A 65 -16.47 -5.76 -22.65
CA LEU A 65 -15.25 -6.02 -21.86
C LEU A 65 -15.12 -5.04 -20.70
N TYR A 66 -15.44 -3.77 -20.96
CA TYR A 66 -15.50 -2.75 -19.91
C TYR A 66 -16.60 -3.05 -18.88
N LEU A 67 -17.78 -3.48 -19.33
CA LEU A 67 -18.84 -3.92 -18.44
C LEU A 67 -18.41 -5.14 -17.60
N CYS A 68 -17.73 -6.13 -18.21
CA CYS A 68 -17.15 -7.26 -17.49
C CYS A 68 -16.18 -6.82 -16.40
N TYR A 69 -15.29 -5.85 -16.70
CA TYR A 69 -14.38 -5.27 -15.70
C TYR A 69 -15.15 -4.63 -14.53
N LEU A 70 -16.19 -3.85 -14.83
CA LEU A 70 -17.01 -3.18 -13.81
C LEU A 70 -17.75 -4.15 -12.90
N VAL A 71 -18.27 -5.24 -13.44
CA VAL A 71 -19.13 -6.19 -12.70
C VAL A 71 -18.39 -7.45 -12.25
N TYR A 72 -17.07 -7.52 -12.43
CA TYR A 72 -16.28 -8.69 -12.05
C TYR A 72 -16.32 -8.87 -10.53
N ALA A 73 -17.11 -9.84 -10.07
CA ALA A 73 -17.49 -9.99 -8.67
C ALA A 73 -16.31 -10.00 -7.67
N PRO A 74 -15.17 -10.67 -7.96
CA PRO A 74 -14.02 -10.63 -7.05
C PRO A 74 -13.46 -9.22 -6.82
N LEU A 75 -13.51 -8.32 -7.80
CA LEU A 75 -12.94 -6.97 -7.69
C LEU A 75 -13.99 -5.88 -7.45
N TYR A 76 -15.26 -6.17 -7.73
CA TYR A 76 -16.36 -5.23 -7.55
C TYR A 76 -16.62 -4.86 -6.08
N LEU A 77 -16.59 -5.86 -5.17
CA LEU A 77 -17.00 -5.68 -3.78
C LEU A 77 -15.89 -5.07 -2.91
N ALA A 78 -14.80 -5.81 -2.71
CA ALA A 78 -13.65 -5.36 -1.92
C ALA A 78 -12.35 -6.04 -2.37
N GLY A 79 -12.23 -6.36 -3.66
CA GLY A 79 -11.01 -6.97 -4.18
C GLY A 79 -9.86 -5.99 -4.35
N PRO A 80 -8.66 -6.46 -4.69
CA PRO A 80 -7.57 -5.54 -4.99
C PRO A 80 -7.84 -4.71 -6.25
N ILE A 81 -7.48 -3.44 -6.19
CA ILE A 81 -7.67 -2.49 -7.31
C ILE A 81 -6.65 -2.80 -8.42
N ILE A 82 -7.13 -2.98 -9.64
CA ILE A 82 -6.33 -3.11 -10.86
C ILE A 82 -6.86 -2.13 -11.92
N SER A 83 -6.04 -1.73 -12.87
CA SER A 83 -6.51 -0.90 -14.00
C SER A 83 -7.27 -1.74 -15.03
N PHE A 84 -8.07 -1.08 -15.87
CA PHE A 84 -8.79 -1.75 -16.95
C PHE A 84 -7.83 -2.47 -17.90
N ASN A 85 -6.73 -1.81 -18.31
CA ASN A 85 -5.71 -2.42 -19.18
C ASN A 85 -5.09 -3.68 -18.58
N ALA A 86 -4.88 -3.70 -17.26
CA ALA A 86 -4.36 -4.86 -16.55
C ALA A 86 -5.38 -6.01 -16.48
N PHE A 87 -6.67 -5.71 -16.40
CA PHE A 87 -7.72 -6.72 -16.43
C PHE A 87 -7.88 -7.31 -17.84
N ALA A 88 -8.04 -6.45 -18.85
CA ALA A 88 -8.23 -6.84 -20.25
C ALA A 88 -7.07 -7.70 -20.78
N SER A 89 -5.83 -7.29 -20.54
CA SER A 89 -4.64 -8.04 -20.99
C SER A 89 -4.51 -9.44 -20.37
N GLN A 90 -5.13 -9.67 -19.21
CA GLN A 90 -5.16 -10.97 -18.54
C GLN A 90 -6.30 -11.87 -19.04
N LEU A 91 -7.34 -11.30 -19.65
CA LEU A 91 -8.39 -12.09 -20.30
C LEU A 91 -7.94 -12.60 -21.67
N ASP A 92 -7.22 -11.77 -22.43
CA ASP A 92 -6.66 -12.17 -23.72
C ASP A 92 -5.59 -13.25 -23.56
N VAL A 93 -4.74 -13.11 -22.54
CA VAL A 93 -3.71 -14.10 -22.23
C VAL A 93 -3.66 -14.32 -20.72
N PRO A 94 -4.36 -15.35 -20.21
CA PRO A 94 -4.35 -15.72 -18.80
C PRO A 94 -2.94 -15.86 -18.24
N GLN A 95 -2.74 -15.39 -17.01
CA GLN A 95 -1.44 -15.48 -16.35
C GLN A 95 -1.21 -16.91 -15.86
N ASN A 96 -0.08 -17.52 -16.25
CA ASN A 96 0.34 -18.84 -15.78
C ASN A 96 1.39 -18.76 -14.66
N THR A 97 1.37 -17.67 -13.88
CA THR A 97 2.36 -17.40 -12.82
C THR A 97 2.26 -18.44 -11.70
N HIS A 98 1.05 -18.86 -11.36
CA HIS A 98 0.74 -19.68 -10.19
C HIS A 98 0.24 -21.07 -10.58
N SER A 99 0.82 -22.10 -9.97
CA SER A 99 0.28 -23.46 -10.12
C SER A 99 -0.99 -23.65 -9.29
N VAL A 100 -1.80 -24.67 -9.59
CA VAL A 100 -2.98 -25.01 -8.76
C VAL A 100 -2.59 -25.27 -7.31
N LYS A 101 -1.43 -25.90 -7.09
CA LYS A 101 -0.87 -26.16 -5.74
C LYS A 101 -0.61 -24.86 -4.97
N ASP A 102 -0.20 -23.82 -5.68
CA ASP A 102 0.12 -22.52 -5.11
C ASP A 102 -1.14 -21.75 -4.70
N VAL A 103 -2.15 -21.76 -5.58
CA VAL A 103 -3.48 -21.19 -5.27
C VAL A 103 -4.14 -21.94 -4.11
N ALA A 104 -4.02 -23.27 -4.07
CA ALA A 104 -4.53 -24.08 -2.95
C ALA A 104 -3.83 -23.76 -1.62
N ARG A 105 -2.50 -23.59 -1.63
CA ARG A 105 -1.74 -23.14 -0.43
C ARG A 105 -2.15 -21.75 0.02
N TYR A 106 -2.43 -20.84 -0.92
CA TYR A 106 -2.92 -19.51 -0.62
C TYR A 106 -4.28 -19.57 0.09
N GLY A 107 -5.22 -20.37 -0.41
CA GLY A 107 -6.51 -20.61 0.23
C GLY A 107 -6.39 -21.28 1.61
N LEU A 108 -5.47 -22.24 1.77
CA LEU A 108 -5.22 -22.88 3.07
C LEU A 108 -4.67 -21.88 4.11
N ARG A 109 -3.77 -20.98 3.70
CA ARG A 109 -3.28 -19.91 4.58
C ARG A 109 -4.40 -18.95 4.99
N TRP A 110 -5.28 -18.62 4.05
CA TRP A 110 -6.47 -17.83 4.37
C TRP A 110 -7.35 -18.51 5.41
N LEU A 111 -7.57 -19.82 5.29
CA LEU A 111 -8.33 -20.60 6.27
C LEU A 111 -7.68 -20.58 7.66
N PHE A 112 -6.35 -20.73 7.75
CA PHE A 112 -5.64 -20.61 9.03
C PHE A 112 -5.78 -19.20 9.64
N SER A 113 -5.65 -18.15 8.84
CA SER A 113 -5.86 -16.78 9.29
C SER A 113 -7.31 -16.55 9.75
N PHE A 114 -8.29 -17.20 9.10
CA PHE A 114 -9.70 -17.11 9.47
C PHE A 114 -9.95 -17.77 10.83
N LEU A 115 -9.44 -19.01 11.02
CA LEU A 115 -9.51 -19.70 12.30
C LEU A 115 -8.80 -18.92 13.41
N LEU A 116 -7.66 -18.29 13.12
CA LEU A 116 -6.99 -17.40 14.06
C LEU A 116 -7.88 -16.22 14.45
N MET A 117 -8.57 -15.60 13.50
CA MET A 117 -9.48 -14.49 13.81
C MET A 117 -10.65 -14.95 14.68
N GLU A 118 -11.25 -16.12 14.40
CA GLU A 118 -12.32 -16.69 15.22
C GLU A 118 -11.84 -17.02 16.65
N LEU A 119 -10.64 -17.56 16.80
CA LEU A 119 -10.04 -17.77 18.12
C LEU A 119 -9.80 -16.42 18.82
N MET A 120 -9.31 -15.42 18.09
CA MET A 120 -9.05 -14.09 18.66
C MET A 120 -10.34 -13.42 19.15
N THR A 121 -11.43 -13.49 18.40
CA THR A 121 -12.72 -12.91 18.82
C THR A 121 -13.37 -13.66 19.97
N GLN A 122 -13.11 -14.97 20.09
CA GLN A 122 -13.61 -15.79 21.19
C GLN A 122 -12.85 -15.55 22.50
N PHE A 123 -11.53 -15.36 22.45
CA PHE A 123 -10.69 -15.25 23.65
C PHE A 123 -10.34 -13.80 24.03
N PHE A 124 -10.33 -12.87 23.07
CA PHE A 124 -9.92 -11.50 23.31
C PHE A 124 -11.03 -10.49 22.98
N TYR A 125 -11.64 -9.96 24.03
CA TYR A 125 -12.77 -9.04 23.94
C TYR A 125 -12.37 -7.57 23.71
N TYR A 126 -11.26 -7.30 23.01
CA TYR A 126 -10.73 -5.94 22.82
C TYR A 126 -11.78 -4.97 22.26
N ASN A 127 -12.51 -5.40 21.22
CA ASN A 127 -13.57 -4.58 20.60
C ASN A 127 -14.73 -4.32 21.56
N ALA A 128 -15.05 -5.25 22.47
CA ALA A 128 -16.12 -5.06 23.45
C ALA A 128 -15.73 -4.03 24.51
N PHE A 129 -14.47 -3.99 24.95
CA PHE A 129 -13.96 -2.94 25.85
C PHE A 129 -14.04 -1.55 25.21
N VAL A 130 -13.78 -1.45 23.90
CA VAL A 130 -13.91 -0.18 23.17
C VAL A 130 -15.36 0.27 23.08
N ILE A 131 -16.26 -0.63 22.64
CA ILE A 131 -17.68 -0.30 22.43
C ILE A 131 -18.39 0.02 23.76
N SER A 132 -18.07 -0.70 24.83
CA SER A 132 -18.64 -0.46 26.16
C SER A 132 -18.17 0.85 26.80
N GLY A 133 -17.05 1.42 26.35
CA GLY A 133 -16.45 2.61 26.97
C GLY A 133 -15.73 2.32 28.29
N LEU A 134 -15.67 1.06 28.73
CA LEU A 134 -15.02 0.65 29.99
C LEU A 134 -13.53 0.96 30.01
N TRP A 135 -12.91 1.16 28.84
CA TRP A 135 -11.52 1.58 28.71
C TRP A 135 -11.18 2.87 29.48
N ARG A 136 -12.18 3.72 29.81
CA ARG A 136 -11.97 4.96 30.58
C ARG A 136 -11.62 4.71 32.06
N GLU A 137 -11.94 3.53 32.57
CA GLU A 137 -11.67 3.12 33.95
C GLU A 137 -10.39 2.29 34.08
N LEU A 138 -9.76 1.96 32.95
CA LEU A 138 -8.58 1.12 32.90
C LEU A 138 -7.30 1.92 33.08
N SER A 139 -6.26 1.23 33.56
CA SER A 139 -4.91 1.79 33.64
C SER A 139 -4.33 2.08 32.24
N PRO A 140 -3.34 2.99 32.13
CA PRO A 140 -2.69 3.27 30.85
C PRO A 140 -2.10 2.03 30.15
N VAL A 141 -1.61 1.04 30.91
CA VAL A 141 -1.10 -0.23 30.37
C VAL A 141 -2.22 -1.04 29.71
N GLU A 142 -3.36 -1.16 30.37
CA GLU A 142 -4.50 -1.92 29.86
C GLU A 142 -5.10 -1.25 28.61
N ILE A 143 -5.22 0.09 28.62
CA ILE A 143 -5.63 0.86 27.44
C ILE A 143 -4.69 0.59 26.26
N PHE A 144 -3.38 0.56 26.51
CA PHE A 144 -2.38 0.24 25.49
C PHE A 144 -2.57 -1.18 24.93
N ILE A 145 -2.69 -2.20 25.80
CA ILE A 145 -2.87 -3.59 25.39
C ILE A 145 -4.14 -3.76 24.54
N ILE A 146 -5.25 -3.15 24.98
CA ILE A 146 -6.51 -3.18 24.24
C ILE A 146 -6.35 -2.48 22.89
N GLY A 147 -5.76 -1.29 22.86
CA GLY A 147 -5.52 -0.54 21.63
C GLY A 147 -4.66 -1.30 20.62
N TYR A 148 -3.59 -1.93 21.09
CA TYR A 148 -2.73 -2.78 20.28
C TYR A 148 -3.47 -4.02 19.76
N GLY A 149 -4.30 -4.65 20.60
CA GLY A 149 -5.16 -5.77 20.22
C GLY A 149 -6.17 -5.38 19.13
N VAL A 150 -6.82 -4.22 19.25
CA VAL A 150 -7.75 -3.69 18.25
C VAL A 150 -7.04 -3.45 16.91
N LEU A 151 -5.82 -2.90 16.92
CA LEU A 151 -5.04 -2.67 15.71
C LEU A 151 -4.68 -3.98 14.98
N ASN A 152 -4.24 -4.99 15.73
CA ASN A 152 -3.94 -6.31 15.17
C ASN A 152 -5.19 -7.01 14.63
N PHE A 153 -6.30 -6.93 15.37
CA PHE A 153 -7.59 -7.42 14.90
C PHE A 153 -8.03 -6.71 13.62
N MET A 154 -7.88 -5.38 13.54
CA MET A 154 -8.21 -4.60 12.35
C MET A 154 -7.36 -5.02 11.14
N TRP A 155 -6.04 -5.18 11.32
CA TRP A 155 -5.16 -5.67 10.27
C TRP A 155 -5.57 -7.07 9.79
N LEU A 156 -5.82 -8.01 10.70
CA LEU A 156 -6.22 -9.39 10.38
C LEU A 156 -7.58 -9.44 9.65
N LYS A 157 -8.54 -8.62 10.09
CA LYS A 157 -9.85 -8.47 9.44
C LYS A 157 -9.71 -8.03 7.99
N PHE A 158 -8.93 -6.99 7.71
CA PHE A 158 -8.73 -6.50 6.34
C PHE A 158 -7.88 -7.47 5.50
N LEU A 159 -6.86 -8.10 6.08
CA LEU A 159 -6.11 -9.18 5.46
C LEU A 159 -7.06 -10.27 4.95
N LEU A 160 -7.96 -10.76 5.80
CA LEU A 160 -8.92 -11.80 5.43
C LEU A 160 -9.87 -11.37 4.33
N LEU A 161 -10.44 -10.16 4.44
CA LEU A 161 -11.35 -9.62 3.44
C LEU A 161 -10.68 -9.56 2.06
N TRP A 162 -9.52 -8.92 1.95
CA TRP A 162 -8.86 -8.72 0.67
C TRP A 162 -8.24 -9.99 0.09
N ARG A 163 -7.69 -10.86 0.94
CA ARG A 163 -7.17 -12.17 0.49
C ARG A 163 -8.28 -13.09 -0.01
N TYR A 164 -9.48 -13.02 0.56
CA TYR A 164 -10.64 -13.79 0.08
C TYR A 164 -10.98 -13.43 -1.38
N PHE A 165 -11.12 -12.13 -1.66
CA PHE A 165 -11.41 -11.64 -3.01
C PHE A 165 -10.26 -11.94 -3.99
N ARG A 166 -9.01 -11.74 -3.55
CA ARG A 166 -7.83 -12.10 -4.35
C ARG A 166 -7.78 -13.60 -4.66
N PHE A 167 -8.12 -14.47 -3.72
CA PHE A 167 -8.15 -15.92 -3.94
C PHE A 167 -9.07 -16.29 -5.10
N TRP A 168 -10.30 -15.76 -5.13
CA TRP A 168 -11.22 -16.01 -6.23
C TRP A 168 -10.73 -15.42 -7.55
N SER A 169 -10.08 -14.25 -7.51
CA SER A 169 -9.41 -13.69 -8.69
C SER A 169 -8.35 -14.63 -9.25
N LEU A 170 -7.51 -15.22 -8.38
CA LEU A 170 -6.49 -16.18 -8.77
C LEU A 170 -7.08 -17.48 -9.32
N VAL A 171 -8.18 -17.98 -8.74
CA VAL A 171 -8.90 -19.16 -9.26
C VAL A 171 -9.41 -18.91 -10.69
N ASN A 172 -9.79 -17.67 -11.01
CA ASN A 172 -10.19 -17.27 -12.36
C ASN A 172 -9.01 -16.93 -13.29
N GLY A 173 -7.76 -17.07 -12.84
CA GLY A 173 -6.58 -16.75 -13.64
C GLY A 173 -6.25 -15.26 -13.77
N ILE A 174 -6.88 -14.41 -12.96
CA ILE A 174 -6.62 -12.97 -12.89
C ILE A 174 -5.73 -12.69 -11.68
N GLU A 175 -4.48 -12.36 -11.96
CA GLU A 175 -3.50 -11.97 -10.95
C GLU A 175 -3.76 -10.53 -10.49
N THR A 176 -3.69 -10.33 -9.18
CA THR A 176 -3.89 -9.03 -8.54
C THR A 176 -2.89 -8.81 -7.41
N VAL A 177 -2.71 -7.54 -7.03
CA VAL A 177 -1.76 -7.14 -5.98
C VAL A 177 -2.23 -7.66 -4.62
N GLU A 178 -1.30 -8.20 -3.82
CA GLU A 178 -1.56 -8.53 -2.42
C GLU A 178 -1.66 -7.25 -1.58
N ASN A 179 -2.78 -7.07 -0.88
CA ASN A 179 -3.10 -5.81 -0.22
C ASN A 179 -2.57 -5.68 1.20
N MET A 180 -2.19 -6.80 1.85
CA MET A 180 -1.50 -6.80 3.13
C MET A 180 -0.27 -7.70 3.02
N PRO A 181 0.79 -7.24 2.33
CA PRO A 181 2.00 -8.00 2.16
C PRO A 181 2.76 -8.10 3.49
N ASN A 182 2.80 -7.02 4.28
CA ASN A 182 3.49 -7.02 5.57
C ASN A 182 2.51 -7.04 6.73
N CYS A 183 2.90 -7.75 7.80
CA CYS A 183 2.25 -7.61 9.09
C CYS A 183 2.46 -6.18 9.64
N ILE A 184 1.44 -5.61 10.29
CA ILE A 184 1.55 -4.28 10.93
C ILE A 184 2.70 -4.22 11.95
N ASN A 185 3.02 -5.34 12.60
CA ASN A 185 4.12 -5.47 13.55
C ASN A 185 5.50 -5.62 12.89
N ASN A 186 5.53 -5.81 11.57
CA ASN A 186 6.74 -5.95 10.75
C ASN A 186 6.97 -4.72 9.86
N CYS A 187 6.40 -3.57 10.24
CA CYS A 187 6.50 -2.31 9.52
C CYS A 187 7.36 -1.31 10.32
N TYR A 188 8.59 -1.10 9.88
CA TYR A 188 9.60 -0.30 10.57
C TYR A 188 9.65 1.18 10.12
N SER A 189 8.78 1.58 9.20
CA SER A 189 8.64 2.97 8.77
C SER A 189 7.21 3.26 8.31
N LEU A 190 6.71 4.49 8.50
CA LEU A 190 5.38 4.87 8.02
C LEU A 190 5.27 4.74 6.52
N GLU A 191 6.34 5.07 5.80
CA GLU A 191 6.34 4.94 4.35
C GLU A 191 6.13 3.48 3.93
N THR A 192 6.83 2.55 4.57
CA THR A 192 6.64 1.10 4.32
C THR A 192 5.25 0.66 4.75
N PHE A 193 4.78 1.11 5.92
CA PHE A 193 3.43 0.81 6.39
C PHE A 193 2.37 1.22 5.36
N TRP A 194 2.37 2.47 4.88
CA TRP A 194 1.37 2.95 3.93
C TRP A 194 1.49 2.35 2.54
N LYS A 195 2.70 1.96 2.10
CA LYS A 195 2.91 1.25 0.83
C LYS A 195 2.40 -0.19 0.87
N THR A 196 2.41 -0.81 2.04
CA THR A 196 2.04 -2.20 2.23
C THR A 196 0.58 -2.33 2.67
N TRP A 197 0.08 -1.44 3.52
CA TRP A 197 -1.32 -1.36 3.90
C TRP A 197 -2.19 -0.96 2.69
N HIS A 198 -3.09 -1.84 2.29
CA HIS A 198 -3.95 -1.65 1.12
C HIS A 198 -3.14 -1.33 -0.15
N ALA A 199 -2.11 -2.15 -0.43
CA ALA A 199 -1.11 -1.87 -1.44
C ALA A 199 -1.68 -1.54 -2.84
N SER A 200 -2.76 -2.18 -3.27
CA SER A 200 -3.42 -1.87 -4.55
C SER A 200 -3.97 -0.44 -4.58
N PHE A 201 -4.57 0.00 -3.48
CA PHE A 201 -5.10 1.35 -3.35
C PHE A 201 -3.99 2.38 -3.25
N ASN A 202 -2.90 2.08 -2.52
CA ASN A 202 -1.72 2.93 -2.51
C ASN A 202 -1.17 3.15 -3.94
N ARG A 203 -1.06 2.09 -4.75
CA ARG A 203 -0.66 2.19 -6.16
C ARG A 203 -1.61 3.07 -6.97
N TRP A 204 -2.91 2.94 -6.76
CA TRP A 204 -3.92 3.77 -7.40
C TRP A 204 -3.75 5.25 -7.02
N LEU A 205 -3.62 5.56 -5.72
CA LEU A 205 -3.39 6.92 -5.22
C LEU A 205 -2.11 7.52 -5.81
N ILE A 206 -1.05 6.71 -5.94
CA ILE A 206 0.19 7.17 -6.55
C ILE A 206 -0.03 7.55 -8.01
N ARG A 207 -0.65 6.66 -8.78
CA ARG A 207 -0.84 6.80 -10.23
C ARG A 207 -1.78 7.95 -10.59
N TYR A 208 -2.94 8.01 -9.96
CA TYR A 208 -4.03 8.89 -10.38
C TYR A 208 -4.11 10.20 -9.58
N MET A 209 -3.39 10.32 -8.46
CA MET A 209 -3.40 11.55 -7.66
C MET A 209 -1.99 12.08 -7.39
N TYR A 210 -1.10 11.29 -6.80
CA TYR A 210 0.23 11.79 -6.38
C TYR A 210 1.11 12.23 -7.55
N ILE A 211 1.20 11.42 -8.63
CA ILE A 211 2.00 11.74 -9.82
C ILE A 211 1.44 12.98 -10.54
N PRO A 212 0.13 13.06 -10.87
CA PRO A 212 -0.47 14.25 -11.48
C PRO A 212 -0.28 15.54 -10.67
N LEU A 213 -0.22 15.46 -9.34
CA LEU A 213 0.04 16.60 -8.46
C LEU A 213 1.51 17.05 -8.44
N GLY A 214 2.38 16.51 -9.30
CA GLY A 214 3.80 16.88 -9.40
C GLY A 214 4.75 15.93 -8.68
N GLY A 215 4.25 14.77 -8.22
CA GLY A 215 5.06 13.66 -7.72
C GLY A 215 6.04 14.06 -6.60
N SER A 216 7.28 13.61 -6.71
CA SER A 216 8.32 13.86 -5.69
C SER A 216 8.69 15.34 -5.52
N ARG A 217 8.43 16.20 -6.51
CA ARG A 217 8.74 17.64 -6.43
C ARG A 217 7.83 18.36 -5.41
N ARG A 218 6.60 17.86 -5.21
CA ARG A 218 5.61 18.42 -4.28
C ARG A 218 5.25 17.44 -3.15
N LYS A 219 6.20 16.57 -2.77
CA LYS A 219 5.99 15.46 -1.82
C LYS A 219 5.22 15.88 -0.56
N PHE A 220 5.59 16.99 0.07
CA PHE A 220 4.94 17.46 1.30
C PHE A 220 3.46 17.84 1.08
N LEU A 221 3.15 18.66 0.08
CA LEU A 221 1.78 19.05 -0.24
C LEU A 221 0.94 17.86 -0.68
N ASN A 222 1.53 16.96 -1.47
CA ASN A 222 0.83 15.80 -2.00
C ASN A 222 0.38 14.86 -0.86
N VAL A 223 1.18 14.69 0.20
CA VAL A 223 0.79 13.88 1.36
C VAL A 223 -0.50 14.41 1.98
N TRP A 224 -0.62 15.72 2.22
CA TRP A 224 -1.84 16.30 2.79
C TRP A 224 -3.08 16.08 1.92
N VAL A 225 -2.95 16.29 0.60
CA VAL A 225 -4.05 16.08 -0.34
C VAL A 225 -4.44 14.61 -0.40
N VAL A 226 -3.47 13.71 -0.52
CA VAL A 226 -3.69 12.26 -0.61
C VAL A 226 -4.39 11.74 0.65
N PHE A 227 -3.90 12.07 1.85
CA PHE A 227 -4.52 11.60 3.09
C PHE A 227 -5.90 12.20 3.35
N THR A 228 -6.13 13.45 2.94
CA THR A 228 -7.46 14.07 3.00
C THR A 228 -8.44 13.33 2.08
N PHE A 229 -8.02 13.00 0.86
CA PHE A 229 -8.82 12.18 -0.05
C PHE A 229 -9.09 10.79 0.55
N VAL A 230 -8.10 10.14 1.16
CA VAL A 230 -8.28 8.84 1.83
C VAL A 230 -9.34 8.93 2.94
N ALA A 231 -9.32 9.98 3.77
CA ALA A 231 -10.33 10.19 4.80
C ALA A 231 -11.73 10.31 4.20
N VAL A 232 -11.91 11.20 3.22
CA VAL A 232 -13.19 11.44 2.54
C VAL A 232 -13.68 10.20 1.79
N TRP A 233 -12.76 9.43 1.20
CA TRP A 233 -13.07 8.18 0.50
C TRP A 233 -13.64 7.11 1.46
N HIS A 234 -13.18 7.10 2.71
CA HIS A 234 -13.71 6.19 3.73
C HIS A 234 -15.08 6.63 4.22
N ASP A 235 -15.20 7.86 4.74
CA ASP A 235 -16.46 8.49 5.15
C ASP A 235 -16.25 9.99 5.43
N LEU A 236 -17.31 10.79 5.31
CA LEU A 236 -17.26 12.22 5.64
C LEU A 236 -17.50 12.45 7.14
N GLU A 237 -16.66 11.84 7.97
CA GLU A 237 -16.69 11.98 9.42
C GLU A 237 -15.46 12.75 9.93
N TRP A 238 -15.69 13.71 10.85
CA TRP A 238 -14.63 14.52 11.45
C TRP A 238 -13.55 13.69 12.15
N LYS A 239 -13.90 12.51 12.66
CA LYS A 239 -12.95 11.59 13.30
C LYS A 239 -11.91 11.06 12.30
N LEU A 240 -12.32 10.75 11.07
CA LEU A 240 -11.43 10.23 10.02
C LEU A 240 -10.54 11.35 9.46
N LEU A 241 -11.09 12.55 9.29
CA LEU A 241 -10.33 13.69 8.82
C LEU A 241 -9.25 14.11 9.84
N SER A 242 -9.62 14.14 11.12
CA SER A 242 -8.70 14.43 12.23
C SER A 242 -7.59 13.39 12.32
N TRP A 243 -7.94 12.10 12.17
CA TRP A 243 -6.97 11.00 12.10
C TRP A 243 -6.01 11.14 10.92
N ALA A 244 -6.51 11.49 9.73
CA ALA A 244 -5.68 11.65 8.53
C ALA A 244 -4.68 12.80 8.68
N TRP A 245 -5.11 13.95 9.19
CA TRP A 245 -4.21 15.09 9.42
C TRP A 245 -3.19 14.82 10.53
N LEU A 246 -3.60 14.13 11.60
CA LEU A 246 -2.68 13.68 12.64
C LEU A 246 -1.62 12.73 12.08
N THR A 247 -2.03 11.82 11.20
CA THR A 247 -1.12 10.92 10.48
C THR A 247 -0.15 11.69 9.58
N CYS A 248 -0.62 12.70 8.85
CA CYS A 248 0.26 13.59 8.07
C CYS A 248 1.32 14.24 8.96
N LEU A 249 0.92 14.82 10.09
CA LEU A 249 1.85 15.45 11.03
C LEU A 249 2.93 14.48 11.51
N PHE A 250 2.56 13.23 11.81
CA PHE A 250 3.52 12.20 12.23
C PHE A 250 4.40 11.67 11.09
N PHE A 251 3.95 11.78 9.84
CA PHE A 251 4.74 11.35 8.69
C PHE A 251 5.80 12.38 8.26
N MET A 252 5.59 13.67 8.54
CA MET A 252 6.49 14.76 8.15
C MET A 252 7.93 14.60 8.69
N PRO A 253 8.18 14.30 9.98
CA PRO A 253 9.52 14.13 10.52
C PRO A 253 10.29 12.99 9.83
N GLU A 254 9.65 11.84 9.61
CA GLU A 254 10.27 10.70 8.93
C GLU A 254 10.69 11.09 7.50
N MET A 255 9.84 11.84 6.79
CA MET A 255 10.15 12.29 5.44
C MET A 255 11.32 13.28 5.40
N LEU A 256 11.38 14.21 6.35
CA LEU A 256 12.48 15.17 6.49
C LEU A 256 13.78 14.47 6.83
N LEU A 257 13.76 13.53 7.79
CA LEU A 257 14.93 12.75 8.19
C LEU A 257 15.45 11.87 7.05
N LYS A 258 14.56 11.19 6.31
CA LYS A 258 14.96 10.42 5.11
C LYS A 258 15.60 11.33 4.06
N SER A 259 15.00 12.49 3.79
CA SER A 259 15.54 13.46 2.84
C SER A 259 16.92 13.97 3.26
N ALA A 260 17.10 14.29 4.55
CA ALA A 260 18.38 14.74 5.11
C ALA A 260 19.43 13.62 5.11
N SER A 261 19.05 12.39 5.49
CA SER A 261 19.97 11.25 5.55
C SER A 261 20.53 10.85 4.18
N ASN A 262 19.73 10.97 3.12
CA ASN A 262 20.21 10.70 1.76
C ASN A 262 21.20 11.76 1.25
N ALA A 263 21.20 12.96 1.85
CA ALA A 263 22.17 14.01 1.54
C ALA A 263 23.50 13.84 2.31
N ILE A 264 23.48 13.13 3.44
CA ILE A 264 24.66 12.93 4.29
C ILE A 264 25.33 11.59 3.92
N LYS A 265 26.37 11.65 3.09
CA LYS A 265 27.28 10.51 2.89
C LYS A 265 28.25 10.42 4.06
N VAL A 266 27.94 9.55 5.02
CA VAL A 266 28.85 9.25 6.12
C VAL A 266 29.83 8.17 5.68
N GLN A 267 31.14 8.42 5.86
CA GLN A 267 32.21 7.46 5.56
C GLN A 267 32.87 6.87 6.82
N SER A 268 32.49 7.33 8.01
CA SER A 268 33.04 6.84 9.28
C SER A 268 32.15 5.78 9.92
N ALA A 269 32.76 4.72 10.48
CA ALA A 269 32.04 3.65 11.17
C ALA A 269 31.19 4.15 12.35
N PHE A 270 31.66 5.19 13.06
CA PHE A 270 30.90 5.82 14.14
C PHE A 270 29.68 6.58 13.63
N GLY A 271 29.79 7.27 12.50
CA GLY A 271 28.66 8.01 11.95
C GLY A 271 27.63 7.07 11.30
N GLU A 272 28.05 5.93 10.73
CA GLU A 272 27.11 4.87 10.31
C GLU A 272 26.32 4.31 11.48
N PHE A 273 27.00 4.04 12.61
CA PHE A 273 26.35 3.63 13.85
C PHE A 273 25.35 4.68 14.34
N LEU A 274 25.76 5.95 14.44
CA LEU A 274 24.89 7.03 14.89
C LEU A 274 23.66 7.20 13.97
N LEU A 275 23.86 7.12 12.64
CA LEU A 275 22.76 7.19 11.68
C LEU A 275 21.79 6.01 11.84
N ARG A 276 22.30 4.81 12.14
CA ARG A 276 21.50 3.62 12.42
C ARG A 276 20.64 3.81 13.66
N GLU A 277 21.25 4.27 14.75
CA GLU A 277 20.53 4.53 16.00
C GLU A 277 19.49 5.63 15.85
N LEU A 278 19.80 6.71 15.11
CA LEU A 278 18.84 7.76 14.79
C LEU A 278 17.66 7.24 13.94
N LYS A 279 17.93 6.34 12.99
CA LYS A 279 16.87 5.69 12.21
C LYS A 279 15.98 4.81 13.09
N ALA A 280 16.56 3.97 13.95
CA ALA A 280 15.80 3.14 14.88
C ALA A 280 14.98 3.98 15.87
N LEU A 281 15.56 5.05 16.41
CA LEU A 281 14.85 5.97 17.28
C LEU A 281 13.67 6.62 16.54
N SER A 282 13.90 7.07 15.30
CA SER A 282 12.85 7.68 14.49
C SER A 282 11.72 6.70 14.15
N GLY A 283 12.04 5.46 13.80
CA GLY A 283 11.04 4.42 13.52
C GLY A 283 10.19 4.10 14.74
N ALA A 284 10.81 3.92 15.91
CA ALA A 284 10.13 3.70 17.17
C ALA A 284 9.20 4.85 17.58
N VAL A 285 9.64 6.11 17.45
CA VAL A 285 8.80 7.30 17.70
C VAL A 285 7.59 7.24 16.78
N THR A 286 7.86 7.01 15.51
CA THR A 286 6.88 7.05 14.45
C THR A 286 5.81 5.96 14.58
N ILE A 287 6.19 4.72 14.89
CA ILE A 287 5.24 3.61 15.13
C ILE A 287 4.40 3.89 16.38
N THR A 288 5.04 4.39 17.44
CA THR A 288 4.33 4.79 18.67
C THR A 288 3.29 5.86 18.36
N CYS A 289 3.68 6.91 17.64
CA CYS A 289 2.78 7.99 17.20
C CYS A 289 1.64 7.47 16.31
N LEU A 290 1.91 6.54 15.39
CA LEU A 290 0.89 5.93 14.55
C LEU A 290 -0.10 5.10 15.36
N MET A 291 0.38 4.32 16.33
CA MET A 291 -0.48 3.60 17.26
C MET A 291 -1.37 4.56 18.04
N MET A 292 -0.81 5.65 18.57
CA MET A 292 -1.57 6.67 19.29
C MET A 292 -2.61 7.35 18.38
N ALA A 293 -2.25 7.67 17.12
CA ALA A 293 -3.18 8.23 16.15
C ALA A 293 -4.34 7.27 15.85
N ASN A 294 -4.05 5.99 15.62
CA ASN A 294 -5.07 4.99 15.32
C ASN A 294 -5.96 4.71 16.54
N LEU A 295 -5.39 4.67 17.74
CA LEU A 295 -6.14 4.53 18.99
C LEU A 295 -7.06 5.75 19.20
N ALA A 296 -6.54 6.96 19.01
CA ALA A 296 -7.34 8.19 19.04
C ALA A 296 -8.47 8.20 18.00
N GLY A 297 -8.18 7.78 16.77
CA GLY A 297 -9.14 7.80 15.65
C GLY A 297 -10.24 6.75 15.75
N TYR A 298 -9.91 5.52 16.12
CA TYR A 298 -10.82 4.37 16.05
C TYR A 298 -11.43 3.95 17.39
N VAL A 299 -10.77 4.23 18.51
CA VAL A 299 -11.22 3.78 19.84
C VAL A 299 -11.82 4.92 20.65
N ILE A 300 -11.21 6.10 20.60
CA ILE A 300 -11.51 7.18 21.54
C ILE A 300 -12.42 8.25 20.91
N GLY A 301 -12.15 8.60 19.65
CA GLY A 301 -12.78 9.72 18.97
C GLY A 301 -12.34 11.10 19.49
N PRO A 302 -12.83 12.20 18.88
CA PRO A 302 -12.35 13.56 19.20
C PRO A 302 -12.62 13.99 20.65
N SER A 303 -13.72 13.53 21.25
CA SER A 303 -14.17 13.95 22.58
C SER A 303 -13.40 13.31 23.74
N GLY A 304 -12.75 12.16 23.52
CA GLY A 304 -11.96 11.48 24.55
C GLY A 304 -10.45 11.74 24.46
N LEU A 305 -9.99 12.50 23.46
CA LEU A 305 -8.56 12.71 23.19
C LEU A 305 -7.85 13.39 24.37
N SER A 306 -8.48 14.37 25.01
CA SER A 306 -7.89 15.08 26.15
C SER A 306 -7.67 14.17 27.36
N LEU A 307 -8.66 13.32 27.68
CA LEU A 307 -8.59 12.30 28.73
C LEU A 307 -7.52 11.26 28.44
N PHE A 308 -7.41 10.84 27.19
CA PHE A 308 -6.40 9.88 26.76
C PHE A 308 -4.99 10.46 26.88
N VAL A 309 -4.77 11.68 26.37
CA VAL A 309 -3.49 12.37 26.48
C VAL A 309 -3.11 12.61 27.93
N SER A 310 -4.05 13.06 28.78
CA SER A 310 -3.77 13.27 30.20
C SER A 310 -3.44 11.96 30.93
N SER A 311 -4.07 10.85 30.54
CA SER A 311 -3.78 9.51 31.10
C SER A 311 -2.35 9.06 30.77
N PHE A 312 -1.88 9.25 29.54
CA PHE A 312 -0.50 8.88 29.14
C PHE A 312 0.57 9.85 29.64
N LEU A 313 0.21 11.12 29.88
CA LEU A 313 1.10 12.11 30.50
C LEU A 313 1.10 12.04 32.04
N SER A 314 0.31 11.16 32.63
CA SER A 314 0.29 10.94 34.08
C SER A 314 1.58 10.27 34.57
N LYS A 315 1.82 10.30 35.88
CA LYS A 315 2.97 9.62 36.51
C LYS A 315 2.99 8.11 36.23
N GLU A 316 1.82 7.50 36.07
CA GLU A 316 1.68 6.07 35.75
C GLU A 316 1.78 5.82 34.24
N GLY A 317 1.34 6.76 33.40
CA GLY A 317 1.38 6.64 31.95
C GLY A 317 2.77 6.82 31.32
N LEU A 318 3.61 7.69 31.88
CA LEU A 318 4.95 7.96 31.34
C LEU A 318 5.86 6.71 31.31
N PRO A 319 5.95 5.88 32.38
CA PRO A 319 6.68 4.62 32.33
C PRO A 319 6.17 3.66 31.26
N VAL A 320 4.85 3.62 31.04
CA VAL A 320 4.22 2.77 30.01
C VAL A 320 4.65 3.24 28.62
N LEU A 321 4.53 4.55 28.36
CA LEU A 321 4.94 5.14 27.09
C LEU A 321 6.44 4.89 26.83
N GLY A 322 7.28 5.02 27.86
CA GLY A 322 8.71 4.71 27.80
C GLY A 322 8.98 3.23 27.49
N GLY A 323 8.24 2.32 28.13
CA GLY A 323 8.36 0.87 27.88
C GLY A 323 7.91 0.47 26.47
N VAL A 324 6.81 1.04 25.98
CA VAL A 324 6.32 0.85 24.60
C VAL A 324 7.34 1.34 23.60
N PHE A 325 7.82 2.57 23.78
CA PHE A 325 8.84 3.17 22.94
C PHE A 325 10.11 2.32 22.89
N PHE A 326 10.59 1.87 24.06
CA PHE A 326 11.76 1.02 24.17
C PHE A 326 11.57 -0.32 23.47
N SER A 327 10.37 -0.92 23.58
CA SER A 327 10.05 -2.18 22.92
C SER A 327 10.11 -2.05 21.39
N PHE A 328 9.54 -0.98 20.82
CA PHE A 328 9.64 -0.73 19.37
C PHE A 328 11.06 -0.37 18.93
N TYR A 329 11.81 0.38 19.74
CA TYR A 329 13.21 0.67 19.47
C TYR A 329 14.06 -0.61 19.43
N VAL A 330 13.90 -1.51 20.40
CA VAL A 330 14.62 -2.80 20.40
C VAL A 330 14.24 -3.64 19.18
N ALA A 331 12.97 -3.64 18.78
CA ALA A 331 12.52 -4.33 17.57
C ALA A 331 13.19 -3.74 16.30
N ASP A 332 13.23 -2.42 16.16
CA ASP A 332 13.87 -1.72 15.04
C ASP A 332 15.37 -1.98 14.97
N VAL A 333 16.07 -1.90 16.11
CA VAL A 333 17.52 -2.18 16.19
C VAL A 333 17.81 -3.64 15.82
N SER A 334 17.01 -4.57 16.34
CA SER A 334 17.16 -6.00 16.05
C SER A 334 16.97 -6.28 14.57
N HIS A 335 15.95 -5.69 13.95
CA HIS A 335 15.70 -5.83 12.52
C HIS A 335 16.85 -5.27 11.67
N GLN A 336 17.32 -4.05 11.96
CA GLN A 336 18.46 -3.45 11.25
C GLN A 336 19.74 -4.28 11.43
N GLY A 337 19.89 -4.93 12.59
CA GLY A 337 20.93 -5.92 12.83
C GLY A 337 20.81 -7.09 11.85
N LEU A 338 19.63 -7.70 11.74
CA LEU A 338 19.38 -8.86 10.89
C LEU A 338 19.53 -8.52 9.39
N GLU A 339 19.09 -7.34 8.94
CA GLU A 339 19.33 -6.84 7.57
C GLU A 339 20.83 -6.80 7.24
N LYS A 340 21.67 -6.32 8.18
CA LYS A 340 23.12 -6.23 7.99
C LYS A 340 23.77 -7.60 7.81
N TRP A 341 23.26 -8.62 8.48
CA TRP A 341 23.77 -10.00 8.38
C TRP A 341 23.20 -10.76 7.18
N GLY A 342 22.32 -10.14 6.38
CA GLY A 342 21.60 -10.83 5.31
C GLY A 342 20.67 -11.93 5.84
N THR A 343 20.43 -11.96 7.14
CA THR A 343 19.58 -12.91 7.85
C THR A 343 18.34 -12.23 8.39
N SER A 344 17.92 -11.09 7.80
CA SER A 344 16.59 -10.51 8.07
C SER A 344 15.63 -11.66 7.94
N PRO A 345 15.04 -12.14 9.04
CA PRO A 345 14.13 -13.24 8.92
C PRO A 345 12.97 -12.60 8.18
N GLU A 346 12.75 -13.08 6.96
CA GLU A 346 11.57 -12.84 6.15
C GLU A 346 10.33 -13.41 6.89
N VAL A 347 10.17 -13.14 8.20
CA VAL A 347 9.21 -13.79 9.11
C VAL A 347 7.80 -13.60 8.59
N TRP A 348 7.58 -12.61 7.72
CA TRP A 348 6.33 -12.39 7.02
C TRP A 348 6.49 -11.90 5.58
N GLU A 349 7.63 -12.15 4.90
CA GLU A 349 7.59 -12.03 3.43
C GLU A 349 6.89 -13.28 2.90
N ASP A 350 5.57 -13.18 2.73
CA ASP A 350 4.82 -14.19 1.99
C ASP A 350 5.54 -14.39 0.63
N PRO A 351 5.94 -15.62 0.26
CA PRO A 351 6.59 -15.89 -1.03
C PRO A 351 5.71 -15.51 -2.24
N TRP A 352 4.44 -15.14 -2.02
CA TRP A 352 3.54 -14.52 -3.00
C TRP A 352 3.70 -12.99 -3.17
N ILE A 353 4.50 -12.34 -2.34
CA ILE A 353 4.81 -10.92 -2.40
C ILE A 353 6.14 -10.78 -3.14
N PRO A 354 6.18 -10.04 -4.25
CA PRO A 354 7.46 -9.74 -4.89
C PRO A 354 8.34 -8.95 -3.91
N THR A 355 9.48 -9.52 -3.53
CA THR A 355 10.50 -8.94 -2.62
C THR A 355 11.21 -7.71 -3.21
N THR A 356 10.82 -7.27 -4.41
CA THR A 356 11.33 -6.07 -5.06
C THR A 356 10.19 -5.09 -5.34
N PRO A 357 10.19 -3.88 -4.76
CA PRO A 357 9.27 -2.85 -5.18
C PRO A 357 9.54 -2.49 -6.65
N ALA A 358 8.47 -2.24 -7.41
CA ALA A 358 8.58 -1.70 -8.76
C ALA A 358 9.31 -0.35 -8.71
N ARG A 359 10.48 -0.27 -9.36
CA ARG A 359 11.22 0.98 -9.56
C ARG A 359 10.57 1.74 -10.74
N PRO A 360 10.45 3.08 -10.72
CA PRO A 360 9.76 3.84 -11.77
C PRO A 360 10.48 3.85 -13.13
N ALA A 361 9.69 4.23 -14.14
CA ALA A 361 9.91 4.38 -15.57
C ALA A 361 11.31 4.76 -16.14
N THR A 362 11.85 4.25 -17.26
CA THR A 362 12.70 5.04 -18.24
C THR A 362 12.33 4.67 -19.72
N PRO A 363 12.62 5.43 -20.85
CA PRO A 363 12.47 5.09 -22.32
C PRO A 363 13.75 4.75 -23.13
N VAL A 364 13.59 4.05 -24.28
CA VAL A 364 14.43 4.02 -25.51
C VAL A 364 13.47 4.18 -26.72
N ALA A 365 13.93 4.99 -27.70
CA ALA A 365 13.34 5.68 -28.88
C ALA A 365 12.55 4.84 -29.95
N PRO A 366 11.99 5.41 -31.07
CA PRO A 366 12.12 6.78 -31.61
C PRO A 366 10.82 7.55 -31.96
N VAL A 367 11.05 8.83 -32.28
CA VAL A 367 10.13 9.97 -32.37
C VAL A 367 9.43 10.07 -33.74
N MET A 368 8.10 10.26 -33.74
CA MET A 368 7.35 10.81 -34.88
C MET A 368 7.30 12.34 -34.77
N HIS A 369 7.55 13.03 -35.90
CA HIS A 369 7.83 14.46 -35.97
C HIS A 369 6.60 15.32 -35.57
N PRO A 370 6.72 16.33 -34.69
CA PRO A 370 5.58 17.02 -34.08
C PRO A 370 4.71 17.90 -35.00
N ASN A 371 5.05 18.00 -36.29
CA ASN A 371 4.34 18.85 -37.27
C ASN A 371 3.59 18.05 -38.35
N MET A 372 3.52 16.73 -38.23
CA MET A 372 2.84 15.87 -39.20
C MET A 372 1.32 16.02 -39.04
N ARG A 373 0.61 16.42 -40.10
CA ARG A 373 -0.85 16.57 -40.07
C ARG A 373 -1.50 15.22 -40.38
N VAL A 374 -2.73 15.03 -39.91
CA VAL A 374 -3.51 13.79 -40.17
C VAL A 374 -3.68 13.52 -41.67
N SER A 375 -3.66 14.56 -42.51
CA SER A 375 -3.68 14.43 -43.98
C SER A 375 -2.45 13.73 -44.56
N ASP A 376 -1.34 13.73 -43.86
CA ASP A 376 -0.06 13.18 -44.33
C ASP A 376 0.04 11.67 -44.06
N LEU A 377 -0.94 11.10 -43.34
CA LEU A 377 -1.05 9.67 -43.01
C LEU A 377 -2.04 8.92 -43.90
N ILE A 378 -2.77 9.62 -44.78
CA ILE A 378 -3.80 9.04 -45.64
C ILE A 378 -3.24 8.91 -47.05
N ASN A 379 -3.28 7.70 -47.61
CA ASN A 379 -2.86 7.48 -48.99
C ASN A 379 -3.96 7.99 -49.94
N LEU A 380 -3.71 9.11 -50.61
CA LEU A 380 -4.70 9.84 -51.44
C LEU A 380 -5.21 9.05 -52.66
N GLU A 381 -4.54 7.96 -53.05
CA GLU A 381 -5.02 7.06 -54.12
C GLU A 381 -5.93 5.94 -53.61
N SER A 382 -5.73 5.43 -52.38
CA SER A 382 -6.52 4.32 -51.83
C SER A 382 -7.62 4.73 -50.85
N LYS A 383 -7.58 5.97 -50.32
CA LYS A 383 -8.49 6.48 -49.29
C LYS A 383 -8.63 5.56 -48.05
N GLU A 384 -7.55 4.90 -47.65
CA GLU A 384 -7.40 4.30 -46.32
C GLU A 384 -6.62 5.23 -45.40
#